data_AF-A0A2R6IL89-F1
#
_entry.id   AF-A0A2R6IL89-F1
#
_cell.length_a   1.000
_cell.length_b   1.000
_cell.length_c   1.000
_cell.angle_alpha   90.00
_cell.angle_beta   90.00
_cell.angle_gamma   90.00
#
_symmetry.space_group_name_H-M   'P 1'
#
loop_
_entity.id
_entity.type
_entity.pdbx_description
1 polymer ?
#
loop_
_entity_poly.entity_id
_entity_poly.type
_entity_poly.pdbx_seq_one_letter_code
_entity_poly.pdbx_strand_id
1 'polypeptide(L)'
;MPTPLTYLQFHALFVVPPLVLLAVAAWRRRLAVDRSVAGVGLAVIALLAVVYTTPWDALLIDRGVWWYGDGRVAGWAFGVPVGEFLFFVLQPALTALWTYHVVGPVVKGVDHSRADWVAGALAGAAVSLVGLALLTRPSTLYLGAVLAWSGPVLALQWAVGWRYLLRTRRRVALAVGVPTLYLWAVDRYAIADGVWVISDAYTTGLAIAGLPVEEMTFFLVTNLFVVQGLVLLRWVLARWDRATGDPDRDRPLATALERAGAGVTRRWRR
;
A
#
# COMPACT_ATOMS: atom_id res chain seq x y z
N MET A 1 -36.37 0.43 -2.68
CA MET A 1 -34.95 0.05 -2.81
C MET A 1 -34.14 1.20 -2.24
N PRO A 2 -33.17 0.97 -1.34
CA PRO A 2 -32.23 2.04 -0.97
C PRO A 2 -31.52 2.55 -2.22
N THR A 3 -31.27 3.86 -2.29
CA THR A 3 -30.53 4.47 -3.40
C THR A 3 -29.10 3.94 -3.38
N PRO A 4 -28.61 3.37 -4.49
CA PRO A 4 -27.25 2.85 -4.54
C PRO A 4 -26.20 3.94 -4.26
N LEU A 5 -25.06 3.55 -3.70
CA LEU A 5 -24.05 4.49 -3.23
C LEU A 5 -23.21 5.04 -4.40
N THR A 6 -22.93 6.34 -4.38
CA THR A 6 -21.82 6.91 -5.16
C THR A 6 -20.48 6.47 -4.57
N TYR A 7 -19.41 6.55 -5.37
CA TYR A 7 -18.08 6.17 -4.91
C TYR A 7 -17.56 7.07 -3.77
N LEU A 8 -17.95 8.36 -3.76
CA LEU A 8 -17.62 9.26 -2.65
C LEU A 8 -18.36 8.89 -1.36
N GLN A 9 -19.65 8.52 -1.45
CA GLN A 9 -20.42 8.06 -0.31
C GLN A 9 -19.88 6.74 0.24
N PHE A 10 -19.45 5.82 -0.65
CA PHE A 10 -18.79 4.58 -0.24
C PHE A 10 -17.57 4.87 0.64
N HIS A 11 -16.67 5.76 0.20
CA HIS A 11 -15.52 6.17 1.01
C HIS A 11 -15.93 6.80 2.35
N ALA A 12 -16.91 7.71 2.32
CA ALA A 12 -17.38 8.40 3.51
C ALA A 12 -18.01 7.47 4.56
N LEU A 13 -18.63 6.36 4.13
CA LEU A 13 -19.29 5.39 5.01
C LEU A 13 -18.36 4.27 5.48
N PHE A 14 -17.48 3.77 4.59
CA PHE A 14 -16.70 2.56 4.87
C PHE A 14 -15.20 2.84 5.10
N VAL A 15 -14.61 3.92 4.59
CA VAL A 15 -13.16 4.14 4.73
C VAL A 15 -12.84 5.23 5.73
N VAL A 16 -13.56 6.36 5.66
CA VAL A 16 -13.31 7.52 6.53
C VAL A 16 -13.60 7.23 8.02
N PRO A 17 -14.69 6.56 8.41
CA PRO A 17 -14.96 6.32 9.83
C PRO A 17 -13.88 5.48 10.53
N PRO A 18 -13.45 4.30 10.03
CA PRO A 18 -12.38 3.55 10.68
C PRO A 18 -11.04 4.30 10.63
N LEU A 19 -10.76 5.06 9.57
CA LEU A 19 -9.57 5.91 9.47
C LEU A 19 -9.53 6.95 10.60
N VAL A 20 -10.63 7.68 10.81
CA VAL A 20 -10.74 8.69 11.88
C VAL A 20 -10.61 8.03 13.25
N LEU A 21 -11.25 6.89 13.48
CA LEU A 21 -11.13 6.14 14.74
C LEU A 21 -9.68 5.73 15.02
N LEU A 22 -8.96 5.21 14.01
CA LEU A 22 -7.56 4.84 14.13
C LEU A 22 -6.65 6.05 14.36
N ALA A 23 -6.92 7.18 13.71
CA ALA A 23 -6.17 8.43 13.90
C ALA A 23 -6.35 8.98 15.33
N VAL A 24 -7.59 9.02 15.83
CA VAL A 24 -7.90 9.42 17.20
C VAL A 24 -7.25 8.48 18.21
N ALA A 25 -7.32 7.16 17.97
CA ALA A 25 -6.65 6.18 18.81
C ALA A 25 -5.12 6.37 18.82
N ALA A 26 -4.51 6.65 17.66
CA ALA A 26 -3.08 6.88 17.54
C ALA A 26 -2.65 8.14 18.29
N TRP A 27 -3.44 9.21 18.19
CA TRP A 27 -3.24 10.45 18.94
C TRP A 27 -3.30 10.22 20.46
N ARG A 28 -4.33 9.51 20.93
CA ARG A 28 -4.56 9.26 22.37
C ARG A 28 -3.51 8.33 22.98
N ARG A 29 -3.11 7.27 22.27
CA ARG A 29 -2.17 6.25 22.79
C ARG A 29 -0.72 6.70 22.82
N ARG A 30 -0.38 7.86 22.23
CA ARG A 30 1.01 8.33 22.06
C ARG A 30 1.92 7.18 21.60
N LEU A 31 1.56 6.59 20.46
CA LEU A 31 2.24 5.40 19.94
C LEU A 31 3.75 5.52 20.02
N ALA A 32 4.42 4.41 20.32
CA ALA A 32 5.89 4.31 20.40
C ALA A 32 6.57 4.35 19.02
N VAL A 33 6.04 5.17 18.13
CA VAL A 33 6.53 5.46 16.78
C VAL A 33 6.78 6.96 16.71
N ASP A 34 7.97 7.35 16.26
CA ASP A 34 8.27 8.75 15.98
C ASP A 34 7.25 9.32 14.99
N ARG A 35 6.56 10.40 15.38
CA ARG A 35 5.51 11.03 14.58
C ARG A 35 6.02 11.60 13.26
N SER A 36 7.26 12.08 13.22
CA SER A 36 7.89 12.59 12.01
C SER A 36 8.17 11.46 11.02
N VAL A 37 8.72 10.34 11.51
CA VAL A 37 8.94 9.13 10.70
C VAL A 37 7.61 8.57 10.21
N ALA A 38 6.60 8.53 11.08
CA ALA A 38 5.27 8.03 10.72
C ALA A 38 4.59 8.91 9.65
N GLY A 39 4.65 10.23 9.81
CA GLY A 39 4.07 11.19 8.88
C GLY A 39 4.77 11.20 7.52
N VAL A 40 6.11 11.21 7.51
CA VAL A 40 6.89 11.15 6.26
C VAL A 40 6.71 9.81 5.57
N GLY A 41 6.74 8.70 6.31
CA GLY A 41 6.47 7.37 5.77
C GLY A 41 5.10 7.29 5.09
N LEU A 42 4.05 7.84 5.73
CA LEU A 42 2.71 7.90 5.14
C LEU A 42 2.67 8.79 3.89
N ALA A 43 3.26 9.99 3.94
CA ALA A 43 3.26 10.91 2.81
C ALA A 43 3.98 10.31 1.58
N VAL A 44 5.13 9.66 1.79
CA VAL A 44 5.88 8.98 0.72
C VAL A 44 5.07 7.82 0.15
N ILE A 45 4.44 6.99 1.00
CA ILE A 45 3.61 5.87 0.53
C ILE A 45 2.41 6.36 -0.27
N ALA A 46 1.71 7.40 0.20
CA ALA A 46 0.56 7.95 -0.50
C ALA A 46 0.96 8.54 -1.87
N LEU A 47 2.08 9.27 -1.92
CA LEU A 47 2.62 9.79 -3.19
C LEU A 47 2.97 8.65 -4.16
N LEU A 48 3.69 7.63 -3.67
CA LEU A 48 4.04 6.47 -4.49
C LEU A 48 2.80 5.72 -4.95
N ALA A 49 1.79 5.55 -4.10
CA ALA A 49 0.53 4.90 -4.47
C ALA A 49 -0.18 5.67 -5.60
N VAL A 50 -0.32 7.00 -5.48
CA VAL A 50 -0.91 7.81 -6.55
C VAL A 50 -0.10 7.67 -7.84
N VAL A 51 1.20 7.94 -7.81
CA VAL A 51 2.04 7.96 -9.03
C VAL A 51 2.15 6.58 -9.68
N TYR A 52 2.28 5.52 -8.88
CA TYR A 52 2.52 4.17 -9.39
C TYR A 52 1.23 3.45 -9.81
N THR A 53 0.11 3.75 -9.14
CA THR A 53 -1.18 3.10 -9.44
C THR A 53 -1.93 3.80 -10.57
N THR A 54 -1.92 5.14 -10.66
CA THR A 54 -2.69 5.87 -11.70
C THR A 54 -2.53 5.33 -13.12
N PRO A 55 -1.31 5.12 -13.69
CA PRO A 55 -1.19 4.63 -15.06
C PRO A 55 -1.64 3.17 -15.22
N TRP A 56 -1.46 2.34 -14.18
CA TRP A 56 -1.93 0.95 -14.17
C TRP A 56 -3.45 0.90 -14.13
N ASP A 57 -4.06 1.73 -13.28
CA ASP A 57 -5.49 1.83 -13.09
C ASP A 57 -6.20 2.31 -14.36
N ALA A 58 -5.70 3.41 -14.95
CA ALA A 58 -6.21 3.96 -16.20
C ALA A 58 -6.18 2.92 -17.34
N LEU A 59 -5.11 2.12 -17.42
CA LEU A 59 -4.98 1.09 -18.45
C LEU A 59 -6.01 -0.03 -18.27
N LEU A 60 -6.26 -0.48 -17.03
CA LEU A 60 -7.22 -1.56 -16.78
C LEU A 60 -8.67 -1.11 -16.95
N ILE A 61 -8.99 0.13 -16.59
CA ILE A 61 -10.28 0.76 -16.89
C ILE A 61 -10.48 0.86 -18.40
N ASP A 62 -9.49 1.37 -19.14
CA ASP A 62 -9.56 1.50 -20.61
C ASP A 62 -9.77 0.14 -21.30
N ARG A 63 -9.13 -0.92 -20.78
CA ARG A 63 -9.31 -2.30 -21.26
C ARG A 63 -10.66 -2.92 -20.85
N GLY A 64 -11.44 -2.27 -19.99
CA GLY A 64 -12.71 -2.78 -19.49
C GLY A 64 -12.56 -3.94 -18.51
N VAL A 65 -11.46 -3.97 -17.74
CA VAL A 65 -11.25 -4.95 -16.68
C VAL A 65 -12.22 -4.72 -15.52
N TRP A 66 -12.47 -3.46 -15.21
CA TRP A 66 -13.60 -3.02 -14.42
C TRP A 66 -14.12 -1.68 -14.93
N TRP A 67 -15.32 -1.33 -14.50
CA TRP A 67 -15.94 -0.04 -14.77
C TRP A 67 -16.85 0.36 -13.61
N TYR A 68 -17.43 1.55 -13.68
CA TYR A 68 -18.27 2.10 -12.61
C TYR A 68 -19.72 2.16 -13.07
N GLY A 69 -20.64 2.02 -12.11
CA GLY A 69 -22.06 2.16 -12.41
C GLY A 69 -22.41 3.57 -12.90
N ASP A 70 -23.53 3.68 -13.60
CA ASP A 70 -24.04 4.96 -14.09
C ASP A 70 -24.29 5.94 -12.93
N GLY A 71 -23.76 7.16 -13.06
CA GLY A 71 -23.89 8.22 -12.06
C GLY A 71 -23.16 7.97 -10.73
N ARG A 72 -22.31 6.93 -10.63
CA ARG A 72 -21.58 6.62 -9.38
C ARG A 72 -20.31 7.45 -9.19
N VAL A 73 -19.76 7.99 -10.27
CA VAL A 73 -18.48 8.72 -10.30
C VAL A 73 -18.73 10.22 -10.36
N ALA A 74 -18.04 10.98 -9.51
CA ALA A 74 -18.16 12.44 -9.44
C ALA A 74 -17.42 13.19 -10.56
N GLY A 75 -16.44 12.55 -11.20
CA GLY A 75 -15.63 13.13 -12.27
C GLY A 75 -14.42 12.25 -12.60
N TRP A 76 -13.70 12.63 -13.65
CA TRP A 76 -12.56 11.87 -14.19
C TRP A 76 -11.32 12.77 -14.32
N ALA A 77 -10.14 12.20 -14.08
CA ALA A 77 -8.85 12.82 -14.32
C ALA A 77 -7.86 11.75 -14.79
N PHE A 78 -7.10 12.02 -15.85
CA PHE A 78 -6.11 11.08 -16.41
C PHE A 78 -6.66 9.67 -16.73
N GLY A 79 -7.94 9.57 -17.14
CA GLY A 79 -8.59 8.28 -17.42
C GLY A 79 -9.05 7.51 -16.18
N VAL A 80 -8.98 8.12 -15.00
CA VAL A 80 -9.32 7.51 -13.71
C VAL A 80 -10.38 8.35 -12.98
N PRO A 81 -11.38 7.75 -12.32
CA PRO A 81 -12.32 8.48 -11.48
C PRO A 81 -11.65 9.21 -10.32
N VAL A 82 -12.19 10.37 -9.93
CA VAL A 82 -11.72 11.11 -8.74
C VAL A 82 -11.79 10.25 -7.47
N GLY A 83 -12.76 9.32 -7.39
CA GLY A 83 -12.89 8.38 -6.28
C GLY A 83 -11.67 7.47 -6.11
N GLU A 84 -11.01 7.07 -7.20
CA GLU A 84 -9.79 6.24 -7.14
C GLU A 84 -8.60 7.01 -6.57
N PHE A 85 -8.44 8.29 -6.93
CA PHE A 85 -7.39 9.12 -6.32
C PHE A 85 -7.59 9.25 -4.80
N LEU A 86 -8.83 9.31 -4.33
CA LEU A 86 -9.13 9.24 -2.91
C LEU A 86 -8.77 7.86 -2.35
N PHE A 87 -9.11 6.77 -3.03
CA PHE A 87 -8.75 5.42 -2.63
C PHE A 87 -7.21 5.24 -2.49
N PHE A 88 -6.43 5.73 -3.46
CA PHE A 88 -4.96 5.69 -3.47
C PHE A 88 -4.33 6.43 -2.28
N VAL A 89 -5.07 7.31 -1.59
CA VAL A 89 -4.62 8.02 -0.40
C VAL A 89 -5.23 7.41 0.87
N LEU A 90 -6.54 7.15 0.87
CA LEU A 90 -7.28 6.71 2.04
C LEU A 90 -6.94 5.27 2.41
N GLN A 91 -6.80 4.36 1.45
CA GLN A 91 -6.45 2.97 1.74
C GLN A 91 -5.05 2.87 2.36
N PRO A 92 -3.99 3.49 1.79
CA PRO A 92 -2.69 3.46 2.45
C PRO A 92 -2.68 4.14 3.81
N ALA A 93 -3.43 5.23 4.00
CA ALA A 93 -3.55 5.88 5.30
C ALA A 93 -4.22 4.99 6.35
N LEU A 94 -5.29 4.28 5.98
CA LEU A 94 -6.00 3.34 6.84
C LEU A 94 -5.05 2.23 7.30
N THR A 95 -4.36 1.61 6.34
CA THR A 95 -3.43 0.51 6.60
C THR A 95 -2.19 0.96 7.36
N ALA A 96 -1.66 2.14 7.06
CA ALA A 96 -0.51 2.71 7.78
C ALA A 96 -0.85 2.97 9.26
N LEU A 97 -1.99 3.62 9.52
CA LEU A 97 -2.42 3.89 10.89
C LEU A 97 -2.64 2.60 11.67
N TRP A 98 -3.33 1.61 11.09
CA TRP A 98 -3.46 0.28 11.69
C TRP A 98 -2.09 -0.36 11.97
N THR A 99 -1.17 -0.30 11.00
CA THR A 99 0.18 -0.85 11.14
C THR A 99 0.89 -0.27 12.36
N TYR A 100 0.80 1.04 12.60
CA TYR A 100 1.44 1.68 13.74
C TYR A 100 0.88 1.23 15.10
N HIS A 101 -0.38 0.80 15.16
CA HIS A 101 -0.95 0.21 16.38
C HIS A 101 -0.40 -1.19 16.69
N VAL A 102 0.12 -1.91 15.69
CA VAL A 102 0.43 -3.35 15.79
C VAL A 102 1.93 -3.66 15.72
N VAL A 103 2.70 -2.90 14.93
CA VAL A 103 4.09 -3.24 14.58
C VAL A 103 5.07 -3.23 15.75
N GLY A 104 4.75 -2.49 16.83
CA GLY A 104 5.58 -2.40 18.04
C GLY A 104 7.02 -1.91 17.80
N PRO A 105 7.93 -2.11 18.76
CA PRO A 105 9.34 -1.71 18.65
C PRO A 105 10.12 -2.50 17.58
N VAL A 106 11.13 -1.86 16.99
CA VAL A 106 12.05 -2.48 16.00
C VAL A 106 12.88 -3.58 16.66
N VAL A 107 12.96 -4.75 16.01
CA VAL A 107 13.75 -5.89 16.51
C VAL A 107 15.22 -5.73 16.12
N LYS A 108 16.13 -5.96 17.08
CA LYS A 108 17.59 -5.90 16.88
C LYS A 108 18.16 -7.26 16.49
N GLY A 109 19.40 -7.29 16.00
CA GLY A 109 20.15 -8.52 15.72
C GLY A 109 19.65 -9.32 14.52
N VAL A 110 19.02 -8.68 13.53
CA VAL A 110 18.70 -9.31 12.25
C VAL A 110 19.74 -8.87 11.24
N ASP A 111 20.53 -9.83 10.78
CA ASP A 111 21.46 -9.65 9.68
C ASP A 111 20.81 -9.96 8.34
N HIS A 112 21.31 -9.32 7.30
CA HIS A 112 20.80 -9.44 5.94
C HIS A 112 21.98 -9.30 4.98
N SER A 113 22.39 -10.41 4.40
CA SER A 113 23.56 -10.52 3.54
C SER A 113 23.24 -10.11 2.09
N ARG A 114 24.28 -9.99 1.25
CA ARG A 114 24.10 -9.79 -0.19
C ARG A 114 23.33 -10.94 -0.86
N ALA A 115 23.56 -12.18 -0.41
CA ALA A 115 22.81 -13.33 -0.91
C ALA A 115 21.32 -13.24 -0.56
N ASP A 116 20.99 -12.77 0.65
CA ASP A 116 19.61 -12.54 1.07
C ASP A 116 18.95 -11.43 0.24
N TRP A 117 19.68 -10.37 -0.09
CA TRP A 117 19.22 -9.29 -0.97
C TRP A 117 18.87 -9.83 -2.37
N VAL A 118 19.79 -10.60 -2.98
CA VAL A 118 19.56 -11.19 -4.32
C VAL A 118 18.39 -12.16 -4.28
N ALA A 119 18.31 -13.02 -3.27
CA ALA A 119 17.21 -13.98 -3.13
C ALA A 119 15.84 -13.26 -3.01
N GLY A 120 15.77 -12.18 -2.23
CA GLY A 120 14.56 -11.37 -2.11
C GLY A 120 14.17 -10.69 -3.42
N ALA A 121 15.14 -10.11 -4.13
CA ALA A 121 14.91 -9.49 -5.44
C ALA A 121 14.40 -10.51 -6.47
N LEU A 122 15.03 -11.69 -6.54
CA LEU A 122 14.63 -12.78 -7.44
C LEU A 122 13.24 -13.32 -7.11
N ALA A 123 12.90 -13.44 -5.82
CA ALA A 123 11.57 -13.86 -5.41
C ALA A 123 10.48 -12.89 -5.87
N GLY A 124 10.70 -11.58 -5.75
CA GLY A 124 9.75 -10.59 -6.25
C GLY A 124 9.70 -10.54 -7.78
N ALA A 125 10.84 -10.69 -8.45
CA ALA A 125 10.89 -10.82 -9.91
C ALA A 125 10.12 -12.05 -10.41
N ALA A 126 10.17 -13.17 -9.68
CA ALA A 126 9.37 -14.35 -10.00
C ALA A 126 7.86 -14.06 -9.93
N VAL A 127 7.39 -13.23 -8.99
CA VAL A 127 5.99 -12.77 -8.97
C VAL A 127 5.63 -12.02 -10.26
N SER A 128 6.50 -11.11 -10.71
CA SER A 128 6.29 -10.43 -11.99
C SER A 128 6.27 -11.39 -13.17
N LEU A 129 7.18 -12.37 -13.21
CA LEU A 129 7.22 -13.37 -14.30
C LEU A 129 5.94 -14.21 -14.36
N VAL A 130 5.40 -14.61 -13.20
CA VAL A 130 4.10 -15.28 -13.13
C VAL A 130 3.00 -14.35 -13.65
N GLY A 131 2.99 -13.08 -13.23
CA GLY A 131 2.02 -12.10 -13.73
C GLY A 131 2.08 -11.91 -15.24
N LEU A 132 3.28 -11.77 -15.80
CA LEU A 132 3.51 -11.65 -17.25
C LEU A 132 3.04 -12.91 -18.00
N ALA A 133 3.24 -14.10 -17.45
CA ALA A 133 2.72 -15.33 -18.04
C ALA A 133 1.18 -15.35 -18.06
N LEU A 134 0.53 -14.88 -16.98
CA LEU A 134 -0.94 -14.79 -16.89
C LEU A 134 -1.52 -13.70 -17.82
N LEU A 135 -0.78 -12.65 -18.15
CA LEU A 135 -1.23 -11.62 -19.10
C LEU A 135 -1.43 -12.15 -20.54
N THR A 136 -0.98 -13.37 -20.85
CA THR A 136 -1.09 -13.98 -22.19
C THR A 136 -2.51 -14.42 -22.54
N ARG A 137 -3.45 -14.43 -21.58
CA ARG A 137 -4.84 -14.87 -21.79
C ARG A 137 -5.82 -13.84 -21.24
N PRO A 138 -6.92 -13.53 -21.95
CA PRO A 138 -7.94 -12.61 -21.44
C PRO A 138 -8.48 -13.00 -20.06
N SER A 139 -8.84 -14.26 -19.84
CA SER A 139 -9.42 -14.75 -18.58
C SER A 139 -8.47 -14.74 -17.37
N THR A 140 -7.21 -14.38 -17.55
CA THR A 140 -6.25 -14.20 -16.45
C THR A 140 -5.63 -12.82 -16.47
N LEU A 141 -6.13 -11.92 -17.31
CA LEU A 141 -5.55 -10.60 -17.54
C LEU A 141 -5.53 -9.78 -16.26
N TYR A 142 -6.62 -9.76 -15.50
CA TYR A 142 -6.67 -8.95 -14.28
C TYR A 142 -5.68 -9.47 -13.22
N LEU A 143 -5.72 -10.77 -12.92
CA LEU A 143 -4.76 -11.39 -11.98
C LEU A 143 -3.31 -11.18 -12.44
N GLY A 144 -3.06 -11.39 -13.74
CA GLY A 144 -1.75 -11.17 -14.34
C GLY A 144 -1.27 -9.73 -14.21
N ALA A 145 -2.15 -8.77 -14.42
CA ALA A 145 -1.86 -7.34 -14.26
C ALA A 145 -1.51 -6.99 -12.81
N VAL A 146 -2.25 -7.51 -11.83
CA VAL A 146 -1.97 -7.30 -10.39
C VAL A 146 -0.59 -7.87 -10.04
N LEU A 147 -0.26 -9.09 -10.47
CA LEU A 147 1.01 -9.75 -10.14
C LEU A 147 2.21 -9.12 -10.88
N ALA A 148 2.04 -8.80 -12.17
CA ALA A 148 3.09 -8.17 -12.98
C ALA A 148 3.48 -6.79 -12.42
N TRP A 149 2.48 -5.99 -12.04
CA TRP A 149 2.63 -4.67 -11.43
C TRP A 149 3.14 -4.73 -9.98
N SER A 150 2.77 -5.76 -9.21
CA SER A 150 3.20 -5.84 -7.81
C SER A 150 4.61 -6.39 -7.61
N GLY A 151 5.06 -7.29 -8.48
CA GLY A 151 6.36 -7.94 -8.35
C GLY A 151 7.57 -7.00 -8.25
N PRO A 152 7.69 -5.85 -8.96
CA PRO A 152 8.81 -4.93 -8.81
C PRO A 152 8.88 -4.28 -7.42
N VAL A 153 7.71 -3.94 -6.85
CA VAL A 153 7.62 -3.38 -5.50
C VAL A 153 7.99 -4.44 -4.47
N LEU A 154 7.48 -5.66 -4.61
CA LEU A 154 7.83 -6.79 -3.74
C LEU A 154 9.31 -7.15 -3.86
N ALA A 155 9.89 -7.11 -5.06
CA ALA A 155 11.31 -7.36 -5.29
C ALA A 155 12.16 -6.36 -4.52
N LEU A 156 11.83 -5.07 -4.59
CA LEU A 156 12.51 -4.03 -3.82
C LEU A 156 12.40 -4.28 -2.31
N GLN A 157 11.19 -4.52 -1.81
CA GLN A 157 10.93 -4.72 -0.38
C GLN A 157 11.62 -5.97 0.17
N TRP A 158 11.52 -7.09 -0.54
CA TRP A 158 12.13 -8.35 -0.12
C TRP A 158 13.64 -8.31 -0.24
N ALA A 159 14.18 -7.68 -1.28
CA ALA A 159 15.62 -7.42 -1.38
C ALA A 159 16.14 -6.62 -0.18
N VAL A 160 15.39 -5.62 0.28
CA VAL A 160 15.77 -4.82 1.46
C VAL A 160 15.79 -5.66 2.74
N GLY A 161 14.78 -6.50 3.02
CA GLY A 161 14.72 -7.13 4.33
C GLY A 161 13.71 -8.24 4.57
N TRP A 162 13.57 -9.21 3.66
CA TRP A 162 12.67 -10.36 3.89
C TRP A 162 12.95 -11.12 5.20
N ARG A 163 14.22 -11.25 5.63
CA ARG A 163 14.57 -11.88 6.92
C ARG A 163 13.97 -11.15 8.11
N TYR A 164 13.94 -9.81 8.05
CA TYR A 164 13.34 -8.98 9.09
C TYR A 164 11.82 -9.12 9.10
N LEU A 165 11.19 -9.17 7.92
CA LEU A 165 9.76 -9.43 7.80
C LEU A 165 9.39 -10.81 8.40
N LEU A 166 10.17 -11.86 8.12
CA LEU A 166 9.96 -13.18 8.72
C LEU A 166 10.18 -13.17 10.24
N ARG A 167 11.19 -12.46 10.72
CA ARG A 167 11.45 -12.30 12.17
C ARG A 167 10.26 -11.66 12.89
N THR A 168 9.55 -10.77 12.20
CA THR A 168 8.37 -10.04 12.73
C THR A 168 7.04 -10.55 12.14
N ARG A 169 7.02 -11.76 11.57
CA ARG A 169 5.90 -12.32 10.79
C ARG A 169 4.52 -12.22 11.44
N ARG A 170 4.41 -12.40 12.76
CA ARG A 170 3.12 -12.30 13.47
C ARG A 170 2.57 -10.88 13.42
N ARG A 171 3.44 -9.88 13.59
CA ARG A 171 3.06 -8.46 13.55
C ARG A 171 2.74 -8.04 12.11
N VAL A 172 3.55 -8.48 11.15
CA VAL A 172 3.30 -8.24 9.73
C VAL A 172 1.99 -8.88 9.28
N ALA A 173 1.75 -10.15 9.63
CA ALA A 173 0.51 -10.85 9.29
C ALA A 173 -0.72 -10.18 9.89
N LEU A 174 -0.65 -9.70 11.13
CA LEU A 174 -1.76 -8.97 11.74
C LEU A 174 -1.95 -7.57 11.12
N ALA A 175 -0.86 -6.89 10.78
CA ALA A 175 -0.90 -5.57 10.14
C ALA A 175 -1.43 -5.64 8.69
N VAL A 176 -1.18 -6.74 7.96
CA VAL A 176 -1.70 -6.97 6.60
C VAL A 176 -3.12 -7.53 6.66
N GLY A 177 -3.32 -8.59 7.46
CA GLY A 177 -4.53 -9.40 7.41
C GLY A 177 -5.79 -8.64 7.83
N VAL A 178 -5.73 -7.83 8.89
CA VAL A 178 -6.90 -7.09 9.36
C VAL A 178 -7.43 -6.09 8.33
N PRO A 179 -6.62 -5.15 7.78
CA PRO A 179 -7.12 -4.27 6.74
C PRO A 179 -7.47 -5.02 5.45
N THR A 180 -6.77 -6.11 5.12
CA THR A 180 -7.12 -6.93 3.94
C THR A 180 -8.52 -7.54 4.08
N LEU A 181 -8.80 -8.21 5.19
CA LEU A 181 -10.11 -8.83 5.44
C LEU A 181 -11.23 -7.78 5.51
N TYR A 182 -10.95 -6.63 6.11
CA TYR A 182 -11.89 -5.51 6.14
C TYR A 182 -12.20 -5.00 4.74
N LEU A 183 -11.16 -4.75 3.94
CA LEU A 183 -11.30 -4.22 2.58
C LEU A 183 -11.99 -5.22 1.65
N TRP A 184 -11.72 -6.53 1.79
CA TRP A 184 -12.48 -7.56 1.08
C TRP A 184 -13.98 -7.51 1.39
N ALA A 185 -14.35 -7.31 2.66
CA ALA A 185 -15.75 -7.25 3.04
C ALA A 185 -16.48 -6.03 2.45
N VAL A 186 -15.85 -4.86 2.49
CA VAL A 186 -16.45 -3.62 1.95
C VAL A 186 -16.41 -3.56 0.43
N ASP A 187 -15.38 -4.13 -0.20
CA ASP A 187 -15.28 -4.23 -1.66
C ASP A 187 -16.34 -5.18 -2.23
N ARG A 188 -16.55 -6.34 -1.60
CA ARG A 188 -17.66 -7.23 -1.95
C ARG A 188 -19.01 -6.51 -1.87
N TYR A 189 -19.20 -5.68 -0.85
CA TYR A 189 -20.40 -4.86 -0.72
C TYR A 189 -20.51 -3.85 -1.87
N ALA A 190 -19.43 -3.15 -2.21
CA ALA A 190 -19.41 -2.16 -3.30
C ALA A 190 -19.76 -2.78 -4.66
N ILE A 191 -19.21 -3.97 -4.95
CA ILE A 191 -19.52 -4.73 -6.17
C ILE A 191 -21.00 -5.14 -6.17
N ALA A 192 -21.52 -5.64 -5.05
CA ALA A 192 -22.92 -6.03 -4.94
C ALA A 192 -23.89 -4.83 -5.07
N ASP A 193 -23.50 -3.65 -4.60
CA ASP A 193 -24.23 -2.40 -4.77
C ASP A 193 -24.07 -1.80 -6.18
N GLY A 194 -23.10 -2.28 -6.95
CA GLY A 194 -22.80 -1.80 -8.31
C GLY A 194 -22.09 -0.45 -8.34
N VAL A 195 -21.30 -0.12 -7.30
CA VAL A 195 -20.43 1.08 -7.31
C VAL A 195 -19.39 0.93 -8.41
N TRP A 196 -18.76 -0.24 -8.47
CA TRP A 196 -17.96 -0.74 -9.59
C TRP A 196 -18.38 -2.16 -9.95
N VAL A 197 -18.07 -2.55 -11.18
CA VAL A 197 -18.38 -3.85 -11.75
C VAL A 197 -17.11 -4.42 -12.35
N ILE A 198 -16.82 -5.68 -12.03
CA ILE A 198 -15.65 -6.40 -12.51
C ILE A 198 -16.03 -7.24 -13.73
N SER A 199 -15.16 -7.28 -14.72
CA SER A 199 -15.38 -8.02 -15.96
C SER A 199 -15.30 -9.53 -15.78
N ASP A 200 -16.32 -10.25 -16.23
CA ASP A 200 -16.28 -11.71 -16.34
C ASP A 200 -15.27 -12.20 -17.40
N ALA A 201 -15.00 -11.37 -18.42
CA ALA A 201 -14.10 -11.75 -19.52
C ALA A 201 -12.62 -11.70 -19.13
N TYR A 202 -12.26 -10.81 -18.19
CA TYR A 202 -10.87 -10.56 -17.79
C TYR A 202 -10.48 -11.15 -16.43
N THR A 203 -11.41 -11.88 -15.81
CA THR A 203 -11.22 -12.58 -14.54
C THR A 203 -11.21 -14.09 -14.72
N THR A 204 -10.64 -14.78 -13.73
CA THR A 204 -10.51 -16.24 -13.70
C THR A 204 -11.83 -16.96 -13.48
N GLY A 205 -12.89 -16.23 -13.11
CA GLY A 205 -14.17 -16.80 -12.68
C GLY A 205 -14.14 -17.42 -11.28
N LEU A 206 -13.00 -17.37 -10.58
CA LEU A 206 -12.88 -17.86 -9.20
C LEU A 206 -13.28 -16.75 -8.23
N ALA A 207 -14.20 -17.08 -7.32
CA ALA A 207 -14.61 -16.18 -6.26
C ALA A 207 -14.70 -16.91 -4.91
N ILE A 208 -14.24 -16.26 -3.84
CA ILE A 208 -14.37 -16.78 -2.48
C ILE A 208 -15.39 -15.91 -1.75
N ALA A 209 -16.46 -16.54 -1.27
CA ALA A 209 -17.59 -15.83 -0.70
C ALA A 209 -18.02 -14.67 -1.62
N GLY A 210 -18.21 -14.93 -2.91
CA GLY A 210 -18.70 -13.94 -3.88
C GLY A 210 -17.77 -12.77 -4.20
N LEU A 211 -16.51 -12.77 -3.72
CA LEU A 211 -15.50 -11.79 -4.10
C LEU A 211 -14.48 -12.42 -5.07
N PRO A 212 -14.21 -11.82 -6.24
CA PRO A 212 -13.20 -12.32 -7.17
C PRO A 212 -11.83 -12.46 -6.53
N VAL A 213 -11.08 -13.52 -6.89
CA VAL A 213 -9.73 -13.75 -6.34
C VAL A 213 -8.75 -12.64 -6.73
N GLU A 214 -9.00 -11.95 -7.83
CA GLU A 214 -8.22 -10.81 -8.31
C GLU A 214 -8.34 -9.62 -7.35
N GLU A 215 -9.56 -9.25 -6.97
CA GLU A 215 -9.82 -8.23 -5.94
C GLU A 215 -9.18 -8.63 -4.61
N MET A 216 -9.35 -9.90 -4.22
CA MET A 216 -8.73 -10.41 -3.00
C MET A 216 -7.21 -10.23 -3.02
N THR A 217 -6.59 -10.55 -4.15
CA THR A 217 -5.16 -10.43 -4.36
C THR A 217 -4.74 -8.96 -4.40
N PHE A 218 -5.49 -8.09 -5.07
CA PHE A 218 -5.24 -6.66 -5.17
C PHE A 218 -5.15 -6.01 -3.77
N PHE A 219 -6.16 -6.21 -2.92
CA PHE A 219 -6.14 -5.70 -1.56
C PHE A 219 -5.03 -6.33 -0.71
N LEU A 220 -4.72 -7.60 -0.90
CA LEU A 220 -3.62 -8.25 -0.19
C LEU A 220 -2.26 -7.61 -0.57
N VAL A 221 -1.97 -7.45 -1.87
CA VAL A 221 -0.68 -6.92 -2.33
C VAL A 221 -0.52 -5.44 -2.01
N THR A 222 -1.56 -4.63 -2.14
CA THR A 222 -1.52 -3.20 -1.76
C THR A 222 -1.29 -3.04 -0.25
N ASN A 223 -1.95 -3.84 0.58
CA ASN A 223 -1.67 -3.86 2.03
C ASN A 223 -0.25 -4.35 2.33
N LEU A 224 0.26 -5.34 1.59
CA LEU A 224 1.65 -5.78 1.71
C LEU A 224 2.62 -4.64 1.40
N PHE A 225 2.40 -3.84 0.36
CA PHE A 225 3.28 -2.70 0.03
C PHE A 225 3.36 -1.72 1.19
N VAL A 226 2.21 -1.32 1.73
CA VAL A 226 2.15 -0.32 2.80
C VAL A 226 2.81 -0.86 4.06
N VAL A 227 2.40 -2.04 4.52
CA VAL A 227 2.89 -2.63 5.77
C VAL A 227 4.39 -2.91 5.68
N GLN A 228 4.85 -3.60 4.63
CA GLN A 228 6.26 -3.93 4.48
C GLN A 228 7.10 -2.66 4.33
N GLY A 229 6.64 -1.69 3.55
CA GLY A 229 7.32 -0.41 3.37
C GLY A 229 7.57 0.29 4.70
N LEU A 230 6.56 0.41 5.56
CA LEU A 230 6.68 1.04 6.88
C LEU A 230 7.54 0.23 7.84
N VAL A 231 7.37 -1.10 7.86
CA VAL A 231 8.14 -2.00 8.73
C VAL A 231 9.62 -1.95 8.39
N LEU A 232 9.96 -1.98 7.10
CA LEU A 232 11.33 -1.95 6.59
C LEU A 232 11.95 -0.56 6.73
N LEU A 233 11.21 0.52 6.45
CA LEU A 233 11.69 1.90 6.65
C LEU A 233 12.17 2.10 8.09
N ARG A 234 11.35 1.70 9.08
CA ARG A 234 11.71 1.80 10.50
C ARG A 234 12.94 0.97 10.85
N TRP A 235 13.07 -0.22 10.27
CA TRP A 235 14.23 -1.08 10.50
C TRP A 235 15.52 -0.52 9.87
N VAL A 236 15.44 0.02 8.65
CA VAL A 236 16.57 0.66 7.96
C VAL A 236 17.04 1.90 8.72
N LEU A 237 16.14 2.78 9.14
CA LEU A 237 16.48 3.95 9.94
C LEU A 237 17.17 3.56 11.26
N ALA A 238 16.61 2.58 11.98
CA ALA A 238 17.21 2.08 13.22
C ALA A 238 18.57 1.38 13.05
N ARG A 239 18.91 0.91 11.83
CA ARG A 239 20.25 0.39 11.50
C ARG A 239 21.21 1.52 11.14
N TRP A 240 20.72 2.51 10.40
CA TRP A 240 21.48 3.70 10.03
C TRP A 240 21.96 4.46 11.27
N ASP A 241 21.05 4.75 12.22
CA ASP A 241 21.39 5.51 13.43
C ASP A 241 22.44 4.77 14.29
N ARG A 242 22.37 3.43 14.34
CA ARG A 242 23.39 2.59 14.99
C ARG A 242 24.74 2.64 14.30
N ALA A 243 24.77 2.69 12.97
CA ALA A 243 26.01 2.74 12.20
C ALA A 243 26.70 4.12 12.32
N THR A 244 25.92 5.20 12.45
CA THR A 244 26.45 6.55 12.60
C THR A 244 26.82 6.92 14.04
N GLY A 245 26.40 6.14 15.04
CA GLY A 245 26.78 6.33 16.45
C GLY A 245 26.32 7.66 17.06
N ASP A 246 25.39 8.37 16.43
CA ASP A 246 24.97 9.73 16.80
C ASP A 246 23.91 9.68 17.93
N PRO A 247 24.24 10.09 19.18
CA PRO A 247 23.30 10.08 20.29
C PRO A 247 22.30 11.25 20.24
N ASP A 248 22.48 12.25 19.37
CA ASP A 248 21.74 13.53 19.38
C ASP A 248 20.71 13.65 18.25
N ARG A 249 20.42 12.52 17.56
CA ARG A 249 19.51 12.48 16.40
C ARG A 249 18.03 12.29 16.73
N ASP A 250 17.65 12.33 18.01
CA ASP A 250 16.26 12.46 18.48
C ASP A 250 15.61 13.82 18.08
N ARG A 251 16.26 14.61 17.21
CA ARG A 251 15.68 15.79 16.59
C ARG A 251 14.82 15.35 15.38
N PRO A 252 13.56 15.81 15.28
CA PRO A 252 12.60 15.36 14.28
C PRO A 252 13.17 15.40 12.86
N LEU A 253 12.77 14.44 12.00
CA LEU A 253 13.21 14.30 10.60
C LEU A 253 13.10 15.62 9.79
N ALA A 254 12.20 16.51 10.20
CA ALA A 254 12.05 17.88 9.68
C ALA A 254 13.36 18.71 9.75
N THR A 255 14.11 18.64 10.85
CA THR A 255 15.35 19.40 11.03
C THR A 255 16.48 18.86 10.13
N ALA A 256 16.45 17.57 9.81
CA ALA A 256 17.39 16.96 8.87
C ALA A 256 17.08 17.37 7.40
N LEU A 257 15.81 17.46 7.03
CA LEU A 257 15.37 17.94 5.71
C LEU A 257 15.64 19.44 5.54
N GLU A 258 15.45 20.26 6.59
CA GLU A 258 15.82 21.68 6.58
C GLU A 258 17.34 21.89 6.42
N ARG A 259 18.17 21.08 7.09
CA ARG A 259 19.64 21.15 6.92
C ARG A 259 20.07 20.68 5.53
N ALA A 260 19.41 19.67 4.96
CA ALA A 260 19.66 19.25 3.59
C ALA A 260 19.29 20.35 2.58
N GLY A 261 18.16 21.05 2.78
CA GLY A 261 17.78 22.23 1.98
C GLY A 261 18.70 23.44 2.17
N ALA A 262 19.16 23.70 3.39
CA ALA A 262 20.10 24.78 3.71
C ALA A 262 21.52 24.52 3.16
N GLY A 263 21.91 23.25 3.01
CA GLY A 263 23.16 22.86 2.34
C GLY A 263 23.13 23.14 0.84
N VAL A 264 21.96 22.98 0.20
CA VAL A 264 21.77 23.28 -1.23
C VAL A 264 21.82 24.79 -1.49
N THR A 265 21.23 25.62 -0.64
CA THR A 265 21.24 27.09 -0.83
C THR A 265 22.62 27.73 -0.60
N ARG A 266 23.49 27.14 0.24
CA ARG A 266 24.88 27.63 0.41
C ARG A 266 25.81 27.31 -0.76
N ARG A 267 25.48 26.33 -1.61
CA ARG A 267 26.33 25.94 -2.75
C ARG A 267 26.24 26.87 -3.97
N TRP A 268 25.23 27.75 -4.00
CA TRP A 268 24.99 28.72 -5.08
C TRP A 268 25.39 30.16 -4.72
N ARG A 269 26.01 30.38 -3.55
CA ARG A 269 26.54 31.69 -3.11
C ARG A 269 28.05 31.66 -2.90
N ARG A 270 28.78 31.01 -3.80
CA ARG A 270 30.22 31.18 -3.97
C ARG A 270 30.53 31.44 -5.43
#